data_AF-A0A3M4BHG2-F1
#
_entry.id   AF-A0A3M4BHG2-F1
#
_cell.length_a   1.000
_cell.length_b   1.000
_cell.length_c   1.000
_cell.angle_alpha   90.00
_cell.angle_beta   90.00
_cell.angle_gamma   90.00
#
_symmetry.space_group_name_H-M   'P 1'
#
loop_
_entity.id
_entity.type
_entity.pdbx_description
1 polymer ?
#
loop_
_entity_poly.entity_id
_entity_poly.type
_entity_poly.pdbx_seq_one_letter_code
_entity_poly.pdbx_strand_id
1 'polypeptide(L)'
;MLRRILFGLLAVSSLTLVGCAHSPQQLSPTPKLNAQLAAVGRGQPVVVRVVDGRPGPTLGTRGGMYPETSAISVTGADIVPKLQAQAEAAVRLLGFTPTQGGNAPQLTVTLADLKYQSPKEGLYVTEATISSTFRADVRNNGRSYSGRYAASLDQRFGMAPNQETNTKLVSDVLSDALTRVFQDPTIGSTLAQ
;
A
#
# COMPACT_ATOMS: atom_id res chain seq x y z
N MET A 1 33.12 28.35 -48.51
CA MET A 1 32.80 26.97 -48.06
C MET A 1 32.83 26.80 -46.53
N LEU A 2 33.67 27.55 -45.80
CA LEU A 2 33.79 27.49 -44.33
C LEU A 2 32.51 27.82 -43.54
N ARG A 3 31.67 28.72 -44.08
CA ARG A 3 30.40 29.14 -43.44
C ARG A 3 29.32 28.05 -43.45
N ARG A 4 29.38 27.08 -44.37
CA ARG A 4 28.42 25.95 -44.44
C ARG A 4 28.79 24.82 -43.49
N ILE A 5 30.06 24.69 -43.14
CA ILE A 5 30.56 23.71 -42.16
C ILE A 5 30.25 24.18 -40.74
N LEU A 6 30.31 25.49 -40.48
CA LEU A 6 29.98 26.07 -39.17
C LEU A 6 28.50 25.92 -38.79
N PHE A 7 27.58 25.92 -39.77
CA PHE A 7 26.15 25.66 -39.54
C PHE A 7 25.82 24.17 -39.37
N GLY A 8 26.68 23.26 -39.83
CA GLY A 8 26.51 21.82 -39.60
C GLY A 8 26.86 21.38 -38.18
N LEU A 9 27.80 22.08 -37.54
CA LEU A 9 28.28 21.76 -36.18
C LEU A 9 27.33 22.20 -35.05
N LEU A 10 26.45 23.19 -35.30
CA LEU A 10 25.45 23.65 -34.34
C LEU A 10 24.16 22.81 -34.32
N ALA A 11 23.94 21.95 -35.32
CA ALA A 11 22.73 21.14 -35.42
C ALA A 11 22.80 19.79 -34.68
N VAL A 12 23.97 19.39 -34.19
CA VAL A 12 24.20 18.07 -33.56
C VAL A 12 24.18 18.12 -32.02
N SER A 13 24.14 19.32 -31.42
CA SER A 13 24.27 19.50 -29.96
C SER A 13 22.95 19.41 -29.18
N SER A 14 21.80 19.18 -29.82
CA SER A 14 20.49 19.15 -29.16
C SER A 14 20.01 17.74 -28.77
N LEU A 15 20.81 16.69 -29.00
CA LEU A 15 20.47 15.35 -28.55
C LEU A 15 20.89 15.13 -27.08
N THR A 16 19.88 14.81 -26.26
CA THR A 16 19.95 14.17 -24.94
C THR A 16 20.11 15.07 -23.71
N LEU A 17 19.18 16.00 -23.50
CA LEU A 17 18.69 16.24 -22.13
C LEU A 17 17.25 15.74 -21.99
N VAL A 18 17.07 14.41 -22.07
CA VAL A 18 15.92 13.77 -21.42
C VAL A 18 16.28 13.64 -19.94
N GLY A 19 16.37 14.78 -19.27
CA GLY A 19 16.29 14.81 -17.82
C GLY A 19 14.86 14.49 -17.47
N CYS A 20 14.52 13.20 -17.34
CA CYS A 20 13.35 12.81 -16.58
C CYS A 20 13.61 13.29 -15.15
N ALA A 21 13.31 14.57 -14.87
CA ALA A 21 13.20 15.08 -13.52
C ALA A 21 12.35 14.07 -12.78
N HIS A 22 12.95 13.40 -11.80
CA HIS A 22 12.39 12.17 -11.23
C HIS A 22 11.27 12.57 -10.28
N SER A 23 10.15 12.92 -10.94
CA SER A 23 8.86 13.48 -10.56
C SER A 23 8.22 12.73 -9.38
N PRO A 24 7.21 13.32 -8.71
CA PRO A 24 6.39 12.60 -7.75
C PRO A 24 5.98 11.22 -8.26
N GLN A 25 6.13 10.21 -7.41
CA GLN A 25 5.79 8.84 -7.73
C GLN A 25 4.39 8.53 -7.23
N GLN A 26 3.45 8.42 -8.16
CA GLN A 26 2.13 7.88 -7.86
C GLN A 26 2.20 6.35 -7.96
N LEU A 27 2.19 5.69 -6.81
CA LEU A 27 2.21 4.24 -6.72
C LEU A 27 0.80 3.67 -6.92
N SER A 28 0.74 2.46 -7.45
CA SER A 28 -0.49 1.66 -7.59
C SER A 28 -0.24 0.27 -6.99
N PRO A 29 -0.12 0.15 -5.66
CA PRO A 29 0.24 -1.11 -5.00
C PRO A 29 -0.82 -2.19 -5.23
N THR A 30 -0.40 -3.45 -5.19
CA THR A 30 -1.24 -4.63 -5.40
C THR A 30 -1.02 -5.60 -4.24
N PRO A 31 -1.61 -5.32 -3.06
CA PRO A 31 -1.47 -6.21 -1.91
C PRO A 31 -2.08 -7.58 -2.23
N LYS A 32 -1.43 -8.65 -1.77
CA LYS A 32 -1.86 -10.03 -1.94
C LYS A 32 -1.82 -10.74 -0.61
N LEU A 33 -2.96 -11.28 -0.20
CA LEU A 33 -3.02 -12.13 0.98
C LEU A 33 -2.26 -13.44 0.71
N ASN A 34 -1.18 -13.67 1.45
CA ASN A 34 -0.37 -14.88 1.35
C ASN A 34 -0.40 -15.63 2.69
N ALA A 35 -1.56 -16.18 3.05
CA ALA A 35 -1.69 -17.00 4.25
C ALA A 35 -2.69 -18.13 4.08
N GLN A 36 -2.38 -19.24 4.76
CA GLN A 36 -3.35 -20.30 5.03
C GLN A 36 -4.17 -19.86 6.24
N LEU A 37 -5.50 -19.84 6.08
CA LEU A 37 -6.42 -19.44 7.13
C LEU A 37 -7.28 -20.64 7.53
N ALA A 38 -7.53 -20.80 8.83
CA ALA A 38 -8.40 -21.85 9.33
C ALA A 38 -9.87 -21.48 9.03
N ALA A 39 -10.57 -22.36 8.33
CA ALA A 39 -11.98 -22.15 8.01
C ALA A 39 -12.86 -22.33 9.26
N VAL A 40 -13.34 -21.22 9.83
CA VAL A 40 -14.19 -21.19 11.04
C VAL A 40 -15.62 -20.73 10.74
N GLY A 41 -15.87 -20.08 9.61
CA GLY A 41 -17.13 -19.39 9.31
C GLY A 41 -18.30 -20.25 8.83
N ARG A 42 -18.07 -21.51 8.45
CA ARG A 42 -19.12 -22.49 8.07
C ARG A 42 -20.19 -21.97 7.08
N GLY A 43 -19.83 -21.08 6.17
CA GLY A 43 -20.70 -20.48 5.15
C GLY A 43 -21.53 -19.28 5.63
N GLN A 44 -21.39 -18.85 6.89
CA GLN A 44 -22.15 -17.75 7.47
C GLN A 44 -21.93 -16.44 6.66
N PRO A 45 -23.01 -15.68 6.40
CA PRO A 45 -22.90 -14.39 5.71
C PRO A 45 -22.17 -13.36 6.58
N VAL A 46 -21.26 -12.57 5.99
CA VAL A 46 -20.54 -11.47 6.65
C VAL A 46 -20.47 -10.27 5.73
N VAL A 47 -20.72 -9.07 6.27
CA VAL A 47 -20.50 -7.81 5.55
C VAL A 47 -19.06 -7.37 5.75
N VAL A 48 -18.32 -7.21 4.65
CA VAL A 48 -16.92 -6.75 4.67
C VAL A 48 -16.84 -5.34 4.12
N ARG A 49 -16.26 -4.43 4.87
CA ARG A 49 -16.06 -3.04 4.47
C ARG A 49 -14.62 -2.62 4.64
N VAL A 50 -13.99 -2.12 3.58
CA VAL A 50 -12.68 -1.49 3.64
C VAL A 50 -12.80 0.02 3.55
N VAL A 51 -12.01 0.73 4.36
CA VAL A 51 -11.98 2.20 4.39
C VAL A 51 -10.53 2.68 4.37
N ASP A 52 -10.25 3.72 3.58
CA ASP A 52 -9.03 4.48 3.71
C ASP A 52 -9.21 5.52 4.83
N GLY A 53 -8.58 5.26 5.98
CA GLY A 53 -8.60 6.14 7.15
C GLY A 53 -7.34 6.99 7.29
N ARG A 54 -6.46 6.99 6.28
CA ARG A 54 -5.23 7.78 6.30
C ARG A 54 -5.54 9.28 6.24
N PRO A 55 -4.66 10.14 6.79
CA PRO A 55 -4.83 11.59 6.73
C PRO A 55 -4.71 12.16 5.30
N GLY A 56 -4.10 11.43 4.38
CA GLY A 56 -3.94 11.85 2.99
C GLY A 56 -3.28 10.78 2.11
N PRO A 57 -3.20 11.02 0.78
CA PRO A 57 -2.64 10.08 -0.17
C PRO A 57 -1.10 10.04 -0.16
N THR A 58 -0.44 11.08 0.35
CA THR A 58 1.02 11.19 0.41
C THR A 58 1.59 10.35 1.55
N LEU A 59 2.50 9.43 1.22
CA LEU A 59 3.15 8.53 2.18
C LEU A 59 4.39 9.15 2.82
N GLY A 60 5.02 10.07 2.09
CA GLY A 60 6.28 10.73 2.43
C GLY A 60 7.04 11.11 1.16
N THR A 61 8.36 11.24 1.29
CA THR A 61 9.25 11.61 0.18
C THR A 61 10.30 10.54 -0.03
N ARG A 62 10.76 10.38 -1.27
CA ARG A 62 11.87 9.49 -1.59
C ARG A 62 13.21 9.98 -1.01
N GLY A 63 13.34 11.27 -0.69
CA GLY A 63 14.59 11.87 -0.21
C GLY A 63 15.52 12.26 -1.37
N GLY A 64 16.82 12.42 -1.07
CA GLY A 64 17.85 12.79 -2.04
C GLY A 64 17.97 14.30 -2.26
N MET A 65 18.56 14.71 -3.39
CA MET A 65 18.88 16.12 -3.69
C MET A 65 17.65 17.05 -3.74
N TYR A 66 16.46 16.50 -4.07
CA TYR A 66 15.20 17.24 -4.15
C TYR A 66 14.08 16.51 -3.40
N PRO A 67 14.11 16.50 -2.05
CA PRO A 67 13.13 15.75 -1.26
C PRO A 67 11.73 16.37 -1.40
N GLU A 68 11.65 17.70 -1.45
CA GLU A 68 10.38 18.46 -1.53
C GLU A 68 9.57 18.20 -2.80
N THR A 69 10.22 17.79 -3.90
CA THR A 69 9.56 17.48 -5.18
C THR A 69 9.49 15.99 -5.49
N SER A 70 10.02 15.14 -4.61
CA SER A 70 10.05 13.68 -4.77
C SER A 70 9.01 12.98 -3.89
N ALA A 71 7.78 13.50 -3.88
CA ALA A 71 6.68 12.93 -3.11
C ALA A 71 6.33 11.51 -3.59
N ILE A 72 5.97 10.64 -2.66
CA ILE A 72 5.45 9.29 -2.94
C ILE A 72 4.00 9.25 -2.45
N SER A 73 3.08 8.85 -3.32
CA SER A 73 1.65 8.85 -3.02
C SER A 73 0.94 7.57 -3.45
N VAL A 74 -0.14 7.23 -2.75
CA VAL A 74 -1.09 6.16 -3.07
C VAL A 74 -2.49 6.73 -2.87
N THR A 75 -3.30 6.78 -3.93
CA THR A 75 -4.66 7.31 -3.84
C THR A 75 -5.60 6.30 -3.19
N GLY A 76 -6.54 6.78 -2.37
CA GLY A 76 -7.60 5.95 -1.79
C GLY A 76 -8.46 5.27 -2.86
N ALA A 77 -8.74 5.98 -3.96
CA ALA A 77 -9.51 5.47 -5.09
C ALA A 77 -8.86 4.25 -5.77
N ASP A 78 -7.53 4.17 -5.79
CA ASP A 78 -6.80 3.01 -6.34
C ASP A 78 -6.71 1.86 -5.34
N ILE A 79 -6.40 2.15 -4.06
CA ILE A 79 -6.05 1.10 -3.08
C ILE A 79 -7.26 0.47 -2.39
N VAL A 80 -8.34 1.22 -2.14
CA VAL A 80 -9.51 0.71 -1.42
C VAL A 80 -10.18 -0.45 -2.15
N PRO A 81 -10.46 -0.39 -3.48
CA PRO A 81 -11.06 -1.51 -4.19
C PRO A 81 -10.18 -2.77 -4.17
N LYS A 82 -8.85 -2.60 -4.25
CA LYS A 82 -7.90 -3.72 -4.20
C LYS A 82 -7.87 -4.37 -2.81
N LEU A 83 -7.83 -3.57 -1.76
CA LEU A 83 -7.92 -4.06 -0.38
C LEU A 83 -9.27 -4.72 -0.09
N GLN A 84 -10.37 -4.16 -0.60
CA GLN A 84 -11.71 -4.76 -0.49
C GLN A 84 -11.72 -6.17 -1.10
N ALA A 85 -11.20 -6.33 -2.31
CA ALA A 85 -11.13 -7.64 -2.97
C ALA A 85 -10.30 -8.66 -2.16
N GLN A 86 -9.16 -8.23 -1.61
CA GLN A 86 -8.33 -9.09 -0.76
C GLN A 86 -9.01 -9.44 0.58
N ALA A 87 -9.68 -8.47 1.22
CA ALA A 87 -10.40 -8.68 2.46
C ALA A 87 -11.56 -9.67 2.28
N GLU A 88 -12.33 -9.54 1.20
CA GLU A 88 -13.38 -10.51 0.88
C GLU A 88 -12.81 -11.89 0.57
N ALA A 89 -11.70 -11.98 -0.16
CA ALA A 89 -11.03 -13.25 -0.41
C ALA A 89 -10.56 -13.91 0.90
N ALA A 90 -10.00 -13.14 1.82
CA ALA A 90 -9.59 -13.62 3.14
C ALA A 90 -10.76 -14.15 3.97
N VAL A 91 -11.89 -13.43 3.96
CA VAL A 91 -13.12 -13.85 4.64
C VAL A 91 -13.70 -15.13 4.03
N ARG A 92 -13.61 -15.31 2.71
CA ARG A 92 -13.94 -16.59 2.05
C ARG A 92 -13.01 -17.73 2.50
N LEU A 93 -11.71 -17.48 2.62
CA LEU A 93 -10.74 -18.46 3.12
C LEU A 93 -10.97 -18.82 4.60
N LEU A 94 -11.45 -17.87 5.41
CA LEU A 94 -11.95 -18.12 6.77
C LEU A 94 -13.27 -18.91 6.79
N GLY A 95 -13.84 -19.25 5.64
CA GLY A 95 -15.05 -20.05 5.52
C GLY A 95 -16.35 -19.26 5.66
N PHE A 96 -16.34 -17.94 5.52
CA PHE A 96 -17.55 -17.10 5.50
C PHE A 96 -17.97 -16.74 4.08
N THR A 97 -19.19 -16.22 3.92
CA THR A 97 -19.72 -15.75 2.64
C THR A 97 -19.86 -14.21 2.65
N PRO A 98 -19.04 -13.46 1.91
CA PRO A 98 -19.19 -12.01 1.83
C PRO A 98 -20.54 -11.60 1.23
N THR A 99 -21.27 -10.69 1.90
CA THR A 99 -22.55 -10.14 1.41
C THR A 99 -22.53 -8.61 1.42
N GLN A 100 -23.42 -8.01 0.63
CA GLN A 100 -23.53 -6.56 0.48
C GLN A 100 -24.58 -5.92 1.41
N GLY A 101 -25.08 -6.64 2.43
CA GLY A 101 -26.05 -6.09 3.37
C GLY A 101 -26.82 -7.12 4.19
N GLY A 102 -27.69 -6.61 5.08
CA GLY A 102 -28.50 -7.39 6.02
C GLY A 102 -28.03 -7.26 7.47
N ASN A 103 -28.72 -7.93 8.39
CA ASN A 103 -28.35 -8.00 9.80
C ASN A 103 -27.27 -9.08 10.07
N ALA A 104 -26.26 -9.12 9.19
CA ALA A 104 -25.14 -10.05 9.29
C ALA A 104 -23.98 -9.42 10.09
N PRO A 105 -23.08 -10.22 10.68
CA PRO A 105 -21.85 -9.73 11.28
C PRO A 105 -21.07 -8.83 10.30
N GLN A 106 -20.52 -7.74 10.81
CA GLN A 106 -19.78 -6.76 10.03
C GLN A 106 -18.30 -6.77 10.43
N LEU A 107 -17.42 -6.87 9.43
CA LEU A 107 -15.99 -6.61 9.53
C LEU A 107 -15.67 -5.31 8.80
N THR A 108 -15.16 -4.31 9.52
CA THR A 108 -14.61 -3.09 8.93
C THR A 108 -13.09 -3.10 9.06
N VAL A 109 -12.38 -3.10 7.93
CA VAL A 109 -10.91 -2.99 7.87
C VAL A 109 -10.54 -1.58 7.44
N THR A 110 -9.90 -0.82 8.32
CA THR A 110 -9.49 0.55 8.06
C THR A 110 -7.98 0.58 7.83
N LEU A 111 -7.53 1.07 6.68
CA LEU A 111 -6.13 1.45 6.48
C LEU A 111 -5.89 2.74 7.27
N ALA A 112 -5.33 2.61 8.47
CA ALA A 112 -5.16 3.73 9.39
C ALA A 112 -3.89 4.53 9.08
N ASP A 113 -2.83 3.86 8.64
CA ASP A 113 -1.55 4.48 8.33
C ASP A 113 -0.84 3.75 7.18
N LEU A 114 -0.16 4.53 6.34
CA LEU A 114 0.77 4.04 5.33
C LEU A 114 1.85 5.12 5.15
N LYS A 115 3.08 4.80 5.51
CA LYS A 115 4.21 5.73 5.52
C LYS A 115 5.37 5.20 4.71
N TYR A 116 6.06 6.15 4.08
CA TYR A 116 7.35 5.95 3.43
C TYR A 116 8.32 6.98 4.00
N GLN A 117 9.29 6.52 4.77
CA GLN A 117 10.29 7.37 5.40
C GLN A 117 11.65 7.07 4.80
N SER A 118 12.26 8.07 4.17
CA SER A 118 13.67 8.04 3.79
C SER A 118 14.45 8.96 4.72
N PRO A 119 15.76 8.71 4.96
CA PRO A 119 16.62 9.65 5.65
C PRO A 119 16.56 11.02 4.99
N LYS A 120 16.40 12.08 5.80
CA LYS A 120 16.39 13.46 5.33
C LYS A 120 17.78 14.00 5.02
N GLU A 121 18.82 13.35 5.57
CA GLU A 121 20.20 13.80 5.51
C GLU A 121 20.99 12.94 4.51
N GLY A 122 21.63 13.60 3.55
CA GLY A 122 22.48 12.96 2.55
C GLY A 122 21.97 13.12 1.11
N LEU A 123 22.91 13.23 0.17
CA LEU A 123 22.62 13.32 -1.26
C LEU A 123 22.05 12.02 -1.84
N TYR A 124 22.27 10.90 -1.16
CA TYR A 124 21.94 9.56 -1.62
C TYR A 124 20.85 8.92 -0.76
N VAL A 125 19.85 8.36 -1.42
CA VAL A 125 18.81 7.54 -0.76
C VAL A 125 19.38 6.15 -0.57
N THR A 126 19.88 5.87 0.63
CA THR A 126 20.53 4.61 0.99
C THR A 126 19.60 3.64 1.70
N GLU A 127 18.48 4.11 2.22
CA GLU A 127 17.47 3.30 2.89
C GLU A 127 16.09 3.97 2.89
N ALA A 128 15.06 3.16 3.11
CA ALA A 128 13.73 3.63 3.42
C ALA A 128 13.02 2.66 4.37
N THR A 129 12.28 3.22 5.32
CA THR A 129 11.34 2.52 6.19
C THR A 129 9.93 2.68 5.62
N ILE A 130 9.31 1.56 5.27
CA ILE A 130 7.93 1.51 4.79
C ILE A 130 7.10 0.84 5.89
N SER A 131 6.04 1.51 6.35
CA SER A 131 5.16 0.96 7.39
C SER A 131 3.70 1.10 7.02
N SER A 132 2.90 0.09 7.38
CA SER A 132 1.44 0.12 7.25
C SER A 132 0.79 -0.27 8.57
N THR A 133 -0.35 0.36 8.87
CA THR A 133 -1.22 -0.01 9.99
C THR A 133 -2.64 -0.20 9.49
N PHE A 134 -3.22 -1.37 9.79
CA PHE A 134 -4.65 -1.62 9.71
C PHE A 134 -5.28 -1.59 11.10
N ARG A 135 -6.53 -1.13 11.15
CA ARG A 135 -7.44 -1.37 12.26
C ARG A 135 -8.57 -2.26 11.76
N ALA A 136 -8.90 -3.31 12.50
CA ALA A 136 -10.05 -4.16 12.20
C ALA A 136 -11.09 -3.99 13.31
N ASP A 137 -12.32 -3.68 12.94
CA ASP A 137 -13.47 -3.59 13.83
C ASP A 137 -14.49 -4.65 13.41
N VAL A 138 -14.77 -5.59 14.30
CA VAL A 138 -15.81 -6.60 14.13
C VAL A 138 -17.02 -6.21 14.97
N ARG A 139 -18.21 -6.31 14.40
CA ARG A 139 -19.49 -6.18 15.10
C ARG A 139 -20.37 -7.36 14.80
N ASN A 140 -20.82 -8.05 15.85
CA ASN A 140 -21.72 -9.18 15.74
C ASN A 140 -22.67 -9.22 16.94
N ASN A 141 -23.96 -8.96 16.70
CA ASN A 141 -25.06 -9.10 17.68
C ASN A 141 -24.73 -8.66 19.13
N GLY A 142 -24.30 -7.40 19.30
CA GLY A 142 -23.95 -6.81 20.60
C GLY A 142 -22.51 -7.06 21.07
N ARG A 143 -21.77 -7.96 20.41
CA ARG A 143 -20.33 -8.15 20.63
C ARG A 143 -19.55 -7.29 19.64
N SER A 144 -18.47 -6.72 20.12
CA SER A 144 -17.52 -6.00 19.29
C SER A 144 -16.10 -6.41 19.62
N TYR A 145 -15.26 -6.43 18.60
CA TYR A 145 -13.83 -6.59 18.73
C TYR A 145 -13.13 -5.52 17.92
N SER A 146 -12.01 -5.01 18.42
CA SER A 146 -11.19 -4.06 17.71
C SER A 146 -9.72 -4.42 17.89
N GLY A 147 -9.00 -4.53 16.78
CA GLY A 147 -7.59 -4.87 16.74
C GLY A 147 -6.80 -3.89 15.88
N ARG A 148 -5.51 -3.72 16.18
CA ARG A 148 -4.57 -2.93 15.39
C ARG A 148 -3.42 -3.82 14.93
N TYR A 149 -3.16 -3.82 13.63
CA TYR A 149 -2.18 -4.70 12.99
C TYR A 149 -1.23 -3.85 12.16
N ALA A 150 0.05 -3.93 12.47
CA ALA A 150 1.08 -3.15 11.79
C ALA A 150 2.11 -4.05 11.12
N ALA A 151 2.71 -3.55 10.04
CA ALA A 151 3.91 -4.10 9.42
C ALA A 151 4.89 -2.97 9.12
N SER A 152 6.18 -3.27 9.19
CA SER A 152 7.25 -2.36 8.81
C SER A 152 8.32 -3.14 8.07
N LEU A 153 8.92 -2.51 7.06
CA LEU A 153 10.05 -3.01 6.30
C LEU A 153 11.11 -1.91 6.24
N ASP A 154 12.30 -2.22 6.73
CA ASP A 154 13.48 -1.38 6.56
C ASP A 154 14.28 -1.93 5.37
N GLN A 155 14.29 -1.18 4.27
CA GLN A 155 14.95 -1.58 3.05
C GLN A 155 16.17 -0.71 2.81
N ARG A 156 17.33 -1.34 2.66
CA ARG A 156 18.56 -0.67 2.22
C ARG A 156 18.71 -0.78 0.71
N PHE A 157 19.27 0.25 0.09
CA PHE A 157 19.45 0.34 -1.35
C PHE A 157 20.90 0.64 -1.71
N GLY A 158 21.39 -0.01 -2.78
CA GLY A 158 22.64 0.41 -3.43
C GLY A 158 22.47 1.64 -4.34
N MET A 159 21.24 1.92 -4.77
CA MET A 159 20.85 3.07 -5.58
C MET A 159 19.41 3.48 -5.27
N ALA A 160 19.06 4.76 -5.45
CA ALA A 160 17.71 5.25 -5.14
C ALA A 160 16.62 4.44 -5.88
N PRO A 161 15.58 3.97 -5.19
CA PRO A 161 14.56 3.11 -5.79
C PRO A 161 13.68 3.86 -6.80
N ASN A 162 13.33 3.16 -7.88
CA ASN A 162 12.38 3.64 -8.88
C ASN A 162 10.92 3.38 -8.42
N GLN A 163 9.95 3.86 -9.22
CA GLN A 163 8.53 3.72 -8.92
C GLN A 163 8.08 2.26 -8.79
N GLU A 164 8.58 1.38 -9.64
CA GLU A 164 8.24 -0.06 -9.62
C GLU A 164 8.71 -0.72 -8.32
N THR A 165 9.95 -0.45 -7.92
CA THR A 165 10.54 -0.95 -6.67
C THR A 165 9.74 -0.44 -5.47
N ASN A 166 9.43 0.86 -5.41
CA ASN A 166 8.63 1.42 -4.32
C ASN A 166 7.20 0.87 -4.32
N THR A 167 6.59 0.64 -5.48
CA THR A 167 5.26 0.03 -5.59
C THR A 167 5.27 -1.39 -5.02
N LYS A 168 6.31 -2.17 -5.31
CA LYS A 168 6.48 -3.51 -4.76
C LYS A 168 6.63 -3.48 -3.23
N LEU A 169 7.57 -2.68 -2.71
CA LEU A 169 7.80 -2.58 -1.26
C LEU A 169 6.54 -2.19 -0.48
N VAL A 170 5.79 -1.21 -1.00
CA VAL A 170 4.51 -0.80 -0.41
C VAL A 170 3.47 -1.91 -0.49
N SER A 171 3.42 -2.65 -1.61
CA SER A 171 2.51 -3.80 -1.75
C SER A 171 2.82 -4.90 -0.74
N ASP A 172 4.10 -5.19 -0.50
CA ASP A 172 4.55 -6.24 0.41
C ASP A 172 4.18 -5.88 1.86
N VAL A 173 4.47 -4.65 2.31
CA VAL A 173 4.11 -4.20 3.67
C VAL A 173 2.59 -4.17 3.89
N LEU A 174 1.81 -3.75 2.89
CA LEU A 174 0.36 -3.83 2.94
C LEU A 174 -0.14 -5.28 3.04
N SER A 175 0.49 -6.18 2.29
CA SER A 175 0.17 -7.62 2.29
C SER A 175 0.42 -8.24 3.64
N ASP A 176 1.56 -7.95 4.26
CA ASP A 176 1.92 -8.46 5.58
C ASP A 176 0.98 -7.93 6.67
N ALA A 177 0.70 -6.63 6.69
CA ALA A 177 -0.19 -6.03 7.68
C ALA A 177 -1.62 -6.57 7.53
N LEU A 178 -2.12 -6.70 6.30
CA LEU A 178 -3.45 -7.27 6.03
C LEU A 178 -3.51 -8.76 6.40
N THR A 179 -2.45 -9.51 6.12
CA THR A 179 -2.34 -10.93 6.49
C THR A 179 -2.45 -11.11 8.00
N ARG A 180 -1.78 -10.25 8.79
CA ARG A 180 -1.89 -10.26 10.26
C ARG A 180 -3.30 -10.01 10.77
N VAL A 181 -4.10 -9.18 10.09
CA VAL A 181 -5.52 -8.98 10.43
C VAL A 181 -6.27 -10.31 10.39
N PHE A 182 -6.12 -11.05 9.28
CA PHE A 182 -6.91 -12.27 9.06
C PHE A 182 -6.33 -13.52 9.74
N GLN A 183 -5.06 -13.49 10.14
CA GLN A 183 -4.44 -14.52 10.98
C GLN A 183 -4.86 -14.42 12.45
N ASP A 184 -5.43 -13.30 12.90
CA ASP A 184 -5.93 -13.19 14.27
C ASP A 184 -7.19 -14.06 14.45
N PRO A 185 -7.12 -15.13 15.26
CA PRO A 185 -8.25 -16.03 15.47
C PRO A 185 -9.45 -15.33 16.15
N THR A 186 -9.22 -14.19 16.81
CA THR A 186 -10.28 -13.37 17.45
C THR A 186 -11.22 -12.76 16.40
N ILE A 187 -10.71 -12.40 15.22
CA ILE A 187 -11.52 -11.89 14.11
C ILE A 187 -12.50 -12.98 13.67
N GLY A 188 -11.98 -14.16 13.31
CA GLY A 188 -12.80 -15.28 12.84
C GLY A 188 -13.78 -15.77 13.92
N SER A 189 -13.34 -15.91 15.16
CA SER A 189 -14.21 -16.38 16.25
C SER A 189 -15.29 -15.37 16.62
N THR A 190 -15.02 -14.06 16.58
CA THR A 190 -16.06 -13.04 16.85
C THR A 190 -17.09 -12.97 15.72
N LEU A 191 -16.65 -13.17 14.47
CA LEU A 191 -17.56 -13.25 13.32
C LEU A 191 -18.43 -14.52 13.33
N ALA A 192 -17.90 -15.65 13.81
CA ALA A 192 -18.58 -16.95 13.82
C ALA A 192 -19.52 -17.17 15.02
N GLN A 193 -19.56 -16.23 15.97
CA GLN A 193 -20.36 -16.32 17.19
C GLN A 193 -21.84 -15.99 16.99
#